data_AF-A0A151EZ92-F1
#
_entry.id   AF-A0A151EZ92-F1
#
_cell.length_a   1.000
_cell.length_b   1.000
_cell.length_c   1.000
_cell.angle_alpha   90.00
_cell.angle_beta   90.00
_cell.angle_gamma   90.00
#
_symmetry.space_group_name_H-M   'P 1'
#
loop_
_entity.id
_entity.type
_entity.pdbx_description
1 polymer ?
#
loop_
_entity_poly.entity_id
_entity_poly.type
_entity_poly.pdbx_seq_one_letter_code
_entity_poly.pdbx_strand_id
1 'polypeptide(L)'
;MFPSLNPRGEPVYILGVLSSSSPGTLTLKAEDKHGITHSFNRGLSCSHYDPYVGTEKKIFEEKTISEIPVISVRSFRDAYHGEMEAFVQTAEKYRGEPYLILDIRGNGGGNSEWPRRWVETFTGCNPGSYLTYTKFTSRTTLMGQINYWNDTLIYHPNNRIYKGYLQECEEELRMFNESHSKPYWSELQFYSMQLIPNDTRIIVLTDSDIWSSGELFINFLRQVENVVIVGENTVGATVFGWKTLHQLPHSKLRVRCGCALYYPSDLHCIEEEGLFPDLWVPPSDVLDYVITAIQKGIL
;
A
#
# COMPACT_ATOMS: atom_id res chain seq x y z
N MET A 1 4.55 17.45 -14.56
CA MET A 1 3.11 17.77 -14.58
C MET A 1 2.37 16.46 -14.38
N PHE A 2 1.36 16.46 -13.54
CA PHE A 2 0.61 15.25 -13.19
C PHE A 2 -0.88 15.45 -13.47
N PRO A 3 -1.58 14.46 -14.05
CA PRO A 3 -3.03 14.47 -14.15
C PRO A 3 -3.68 14.60 -12.77
N SER A 4 -4.77 15.35 -12.68
CA SER A 4 -5.40 15.73 -11.40
C SER A 4 -6.86 16.13 -11.60
N LEU A 5 -7.55 16.40 -10.50
CA LEU A 5 -8.89 17.00 -10.45
C LEU A 5 -8.81 18.31 -9.68
N ASN A 6 -9.62 19.29 -10.09
CA ASN A 6 -9.79 20.55 -9.36
C ASN A 6 -11.02 20.50 -8.41
N PRO A 7 -11.28 21.52 -7.56
CA PRO A 7 -12.44 21.55 -6.67
C PRO A 7 -13.81 21.43 -7.35
N ARG A 8 -13.87 21.64 -8.67
CA ARG A 8 -15.09 21.48 -9.47
C ARG A 8 -15.19 20.08 -10.07
N GLY A 9 -14.31 19.16 -9.71
CA GLY A 9 -14.24 17.81 -10.26
C GLY A 9 -13.74 17.76 -11.71
N GLU A 10 -13.17 18.85 -12.25
CA GLU A 10 -12.74 18.89 -13.66
C GLU A 10 -11.28 18.41 -13.80
N PRO A 11 -10.95 17.68 -14.88
CA PRO A 11 -9.58 17.27 -15.16
C PRO A 11 -8.65 18.48 -15.34
N VAL A 12 -7.54 18.47 -14.62
CA VAL A 12 -6.49 19.48 -14.71
C VAL A 12 -5.12 18.81 -14.66
N TYR A 13 -4.07 19.59 -14.88
CA TYR A 13 -2.71 19.18 -14.57
C TYR A 13 -2.17 20.00 -13.41
N ILE A 14 -1.56 19.33 -12.44
CA ILE A 14 -0.83 20.00 -11.37
C ILE A 14 0.68 19.93 -11.60
N LEU A 15 1.38 20.89 -11.03
CA LEU A 15 2.83 20.94 -10.99
C LEU A 15 3.28 20.43 -9.63
N GLY A 16 4.12 19.41 -9.64
CA GLY A 16 4.69 18.82 -8.44
C GLY A 16 6.04 18.20 -8.77
N VAL A 17 6.78 17.89 -7.72
CA VAL A 17 8.04 17.16 -7.77
C VAL A 17 8.05 16.20 -6.59
N LEU A 18 8.30 14.92 -6.84
CA LEU A 18 8.62 13.97 -5.77
C LEU A 18 10.03 14.31 -5.27
N SER A 19 10.17 14.58 -3.98
CA SER A 19 11.45 15.01 -3.41
C SER A 19 11.64 14.51 -1.99
N SER A 20 12.86 14.06 -1.68
CA SER A 20 13.34 13.80 -0.33
C SER A 20 13.79 15.06 0.41
N SER A 21 13.81 16.22 -0.27
CA SER A 21 14.19 17.50 0.29
C SER A 21 12.97 18.35 0.61
N SER A 22 13.12 19.27 1.58
CA SER A 22 12.07 20.26 1.85
C SER A 22 11.70 21.03 0.58
N PRO A 23 10.40 21.34 0.39
CA PRO A 23 9.92 21.96 -0.83
C PRO A 23 10.60 23.30 -1.08
N GLY A 24 11.18 23.43 -2.27
CA GLY A 24 11.77 24.68 -2.77
C GLY A 24 10.81 25.48 -3.65
N THR A 25 11.36 26.51 -4.30
CA THR A 25 10.63 27.23 -5.36
C THR A 25 10.80 26.51 -6.69
N LEU A 26 9.70 26.19 -7.35
CA LEU A 26 9.67 25.73 -8.73
C LEU A 26 9.77 26.93 -9.67
N THR A 27 10.80 26.97 -10.51
CA THR A 27 10.92 27.94 -11.60
C THR A 27 10.35 27.33 -12.87
N LEU A 28 9.30 27.93 -13.40
CA LEU A 28 8.64 27.55 -14.64
C LEU A 28 9.09 28.49 -15.75
N LYS A 29 9.48 27.94 -16.89
CA LYS A 29 9.70 28.70 -18.12
C LYS A 29 8.67 28.27 -19.15
N ALA A 30 7.92 29.22 -19.68
CA ALA A 30 6.93 28.98 -20.73
C ALA A 30 7.19 29.92 -21.90
N GLU A 31 7.06 29.40 -23.11
CA GLU A 31 7.17 30.19 -24.34
C GLU A 31 5.76 30.50 -24.86
N ASP A 32 5.49 31.76 -25.18
CA ASP A 32 4.23 32.12 -25.83
C ASP A 32 4.26 31.85 -27.34
N LYS A 33 3.12 32.03 -28.00
CA LYS A 33 2.97 31.82 -29.45
C LYS A 33 3.88 32.70 -30.33
N HIS A 34 4.58 33.68 -29.75
CA HIS A 34 5.50 34.58 -30.43
C HIS A 34 6.97 34.27 -30.12
N GLY A 35 7.25 33.18 -29.39
CA GLY A 35 8.62 32.79 -29.04
C GLY A 35 9.19 33.54 -27.83
N ILE A 36 8.38 34.29 -27.09
CA ILE A 36 8.85 35.02 -25.91
C ILE A 36 8.80 34.09 -24.71
N THR A 37 9.96 33.88 -24.08
CA THR A 37 10.05 33.09 -22.84
C THR A 37 9.66 33.93 -21.63
N HIS A 38 8.66 33.46 -20.90
CA HIS A 38 8.22 33.97 -19.61
C HIS A 38 8.71 33.05 -18.49
N SER A 39 9.16 33.62 -17.37
CA SER A 39 9.59 32.86 -16.19
C SER A 39 8.67 33.14 -15.00
N PHE A 40 8.23 32.08 -14.33
CA PHE A 40 7.35 32.15 -13.17
C PHE A 40 7.95 31.37 -12.01
N ASN A 41 7.96 31.97 -10.83
CA ASN A 41 8.37 31.29 -9.61
C ASN A 41 7.12 30.91 -8.82
N ARG A 42 7.04 29.65 -8.41
CA ARG A 42 5.97 29.13 -7.55
C ARG A 42 6.60 28.37 -6.38
N GLY A 43 6.30 28.83 -5.17
CA GLY A 43 6.67 28.08 -3.97
C GLY A 43 5.90 26.76 -3.97
N LEU A 44 6.59 25.65 -3.71
CA LEU A 44 5.96 24.38 -3.46
C LEU A 44 5.67 24.27 -1.95
N SER A 45 4.62 23.54 -1.60
CA SER A 45 4.34 23.11 -0.24
C SER A 45 4.36 21.59 -0.20
N CYS A 46 4.87 21.04 0.89
CA CYS A 46 4.70 19.62 1.17
C CYS A 46 3.22 19.43 1.45
N SER A 47 2.60 18.51 0.72
CA SER A 47 1.26 18.09 1.04
C SER A 47 1.32 17.24 2.31
N HIS A 48 0.43 17.52 3.24
CA HIS A 48 0.30 16.75 4.47
C HIS A 48 -1.17 16.51 4.74
N TYR A 49 -1.48 15.28 5.08
CA TYR A 49 -2.80 14.88 5.49
C TYR A 49 -2.65 14.03 6.75
N ASP A 50 -3.42 14.37 7.77
CA ASP A 50 -3.58 13.51 8.92
C ASP A 50 -5.06 13.09 8.97
N PRO A 51 -5.39 11.80 8.73
CA PRO A 51 -6.76 11.31 8.70
C PRO A 51 -7.52 11.47 10.01
N TYR A 52 -6.82 11.80 11.11
CA TYR A 52 -7.37 11.92 12.45
C TYR A 52 -7.57 13.37 12.91
N VAL A 53 -7.22 14.37 12.09
CA VAL A 53 -7.42 15.78 12.46
C VAL A 53 -8.91 16.08 12.57
N GLY A 54 -9.36 16.33 13.80
CA GLY A 54 -10.76 16.67 14.10
C GLY A 54 -11.74 15.51 13.99
N THR A 55 -11.24 14.26 13.89
CA THR A 55 -12.07 13.05 13.79
C THR A 55 -11.70 12.02 14.85
N GLU A 56 -12.64 11.13 15.19
CA GLU A 56 -12.34 9.98 16.04
C GLU A 56 -11.49 8.97 15.27
N LYS A 57 -10.45 8.42 15.91
CA LYS A 57 -9.58 7.40 15.31
C LYS A 57 -10.33 6.07 15.15
N LYS A 58 -10.99 5.91 14.00
CA LYS A 58 -11.63 4.65 13.61
C LYS A 58 -10.73 3.85 12.68
N ILE A 59 -10.58 2.56 12.96
CA ILE A 59 -9.82 1.63 12.09
C ILE A 59 -10.62 1.29 10.83
N PHE A 60 -11.93 1.20 10.96
CA PHE A 60 -12.86 0.91 9.89
C PHE A 60 -14.10 1.80 10.03
N GLU A 61 -14.59 2.33 8.91
CA GLU A 61 -15.85 3.07 8.85
C GLU A 61 -16.53 2.81 7.51
N GLU A 62 -17.84 2.66 7.54
CA GLU A 62 -18.70 2.58 6.37
C GLU A 62 -19.68 3.75 6.40
N LYS A 63 -19.82 4.49 5.29
CA LYS A 63 -20.78 5.58 5.15
C LYS A 63 -21.25 5.71 3.70
N THR A 64 -22.30 6.50 3.51
CA THR A 64 -22.79 6.88 2.18
C THR A 64 -22.73 8.41 2.08
N ILE A 65 -22.09 8.92 1.04
CA ILE A 65 -22.05 10.36 0.76
C ILE A 65 -22.61 10.56 -0.64
N SER A 66 -23.68 11.35 -0.74
CA SER A 66 -24.35 11.61 -2.03
C SER A 66 -24.68 10.32 -2.80
N GLU A 67 -25.26 9.34 -2.09
CA GLU A 67 -25.62 8.02 -2.63
C GLU A 67 -24.43 7.12 -3.04
N ILE A 68 -23.19 7.57 -2.81
CA ILE A 68 -21.98 6.80 -3.10
C ILE A 68 -21.50 6.10 -1.82
N PRO A 69 -21.34 4.77 -1.80
CA PRO A 69 -20.69 4.06 -0.71
C PRO A 69 -19.23 4.47 -0.55
N VAL A 70 -18.83 4.76 0.69
CA VAL A 70 -17.46 5.07 1.08
C VAL A 70 -17.04 4.14 2.21
N ILE A 71 -16.04 3.31 1.94
CA ILE A 71 -15.44 2.39 2.91
C ILE A 71 -14.07 2.95 3.28
N SER A 72 -13.87 3.22 4.57
CA SER A 72 -12.58 3.65 5.12
C SER A 72 -11.92 2.51 5.89
N VAL A 73 -10.66 2.22 5.61
CA VAL A 73 -9.86 1.24 6.37
C VAL A 73 -8.44 1.75 6.59
N ARG A 74 -8.01 1.82 7.87
CA ARG A 74 -6.75 2.46 8.30
C ARG A 74 -5.68 1.47 8.77
N SER A 75 -5.97 0.18 8.77
CA SER A 75 -5.02 -0.85 9.19
C SER A 75 -5.53 -2.23 8.78
N PHE A 76 -4.61 -3.16 8.53
CA PHE A 76 -4.87 -4.58 8.31
C PHE A 76 -4.32 -5.48 9.42
N ARG A 77 -4.05 -4.94 10.61
CA ARG A 77 -3.53 -5.74 11.74
C ARG A 77 -4.60 -6.71 12.28
N ASP A 78 -4.19 -7.94 12.57
CA ASP A 78 -5.06 -8.97 13.17
C ASP A 78 -5.62 -8.60 14.54
N ALA A 79 -5.02 -7.61 15.23
CA ALA A 79 -5.53 -7.08 16.48
C ALA A 79 -6.93 -6.44 16.35
N TYR A 80 -7.31 -5.99 15.15
CA TYR A 80 -8.61 -5.39 14.84
C TYR A 80 -9.52 -6.38 14.10
N HIS A 81 -9.53 -7.63 14.54
CA HIS A 81 -10.20 -8.73 13.82
C HIS A 81 -11.68 -8.44 13.51
N GLY A 82 -12.44 -7.86 14.45
CA GLY A 82 -13.84 -7.54 14.23
C GLY A 82 -14.05 -6.50 13.12
N GLU A 83 -13.25 -5.44 13.13
CA GLU A 83 -13.23 -4.40 12.10
C GLU A 83 -12.77 -4.96 10.75
N MET A 84 -11.83 -5.90 10.75
CA MET A 84 -11.34 -6.53 9.51
C MET A 84 -12.37 -7.48 8.89
N GLU A 85 -13.10 -8.25 9.70
CA GLU A 85 -14.23 -9.04 9.19
C GLU A 85 -15.36 -8.14 8.68
N ALA A 86 -15.68 -7.05 9.39
CA ALA A 86 -16.65 -6.05 8.91
C ALA A 86 -16.20 -5.42 7.57
N PHE A 87 -14.91 -5.08 7.44
CA PHE A 87 -14.32 -4.65 6.18
C PHE A 87 -14.51 -5.70 5.08
N VAL A 88 -14.15 -6.96 5.29
CA VAL A 88 -14.34 -8.02 4.27
C VAL A 88 -15.80 -8.19 3.88
N GLN A 89 -16.75 -8.07 4.81
CA GLN A 89 -18.19 -8.17 4.52
C GLN A 89 -18.70 -7.09 3.57
N THR A 90 -18.07 -5.90 3.55
CA THR A 90 -18.44 -4.85 2.59
C THR A 90 -18.19 -5.25 1.14
N ALA A 91 -17.28 -6.20 0.89
CA ALA A 91 -16.94 -6.66 -0.45
C ALA A 91 -18.17 -7.26 -1.16
N GLU A 92 -18.89 -8.15 -0.47
CA GLU A 92 -20.10 -8.76 -1.02
C GLU A 92 -21.25 -7.73 -1.10
N LYS A 93 -21.36 -6.88 -0.08
CA LYS A 93 -22.44 -5.89 0.03
C LYS A 93 -22.47 -4.89 -1.12
N TYR A 94 -21.31 -4.43 -1.58
CA TYR A 94 -21.20 -3.37 -2.58
C TYR A 94 -20.76 -3.88 -3.96
N ARG A 95 -20.67 -5.20 -4.13
CA ARG A 95 -20.46 -5.82 -5.43
C ARG A 95 -21.61 -5.45 -6.37
N GLY A 96 -21.28 -4.88 -7.53
CA GLY A 96 -22.28 -4.52 -8.55
C GLY A 96 -22.91 -3.13 -8.39
N GLU A 97 -22.54 -2.37 -7.35
CA GLU A 97 -22.88 -0.95 -7.27
C GLU A 97 -22.20 -0.18 -8.42
N PRO A 98 -22.76 0.94 -8.90
CA PRO A 98 -22.17 1.71 -9.99
C PRO A 98 -20.83 2.32 -9.57
N TYR A 99 -20.72 2.78 -8.32
CA TYR A 99 -19.53 3.41 -7.76
C TYR A 99 -19.25 2.89 -6.36
N LEU A 100 -17.96 2.75 -6.03
CA LEU A 100 -17.49 2.48 -4.68
C LEU A 100 -16.23 3.29 -4.40
N ILE A 101 -16.19 4.03 -3.29
CA ILE A 101 -14.98 4.71 -2.84
C ILE A 101 -14.32 3.88 -1.74
N LEU A 102 -13.08 3.44 -1.99
CA LEU A 102 -12.19 2.84 -1.00
C LEU A 102 -11.22 3.89 -0.49
N ASP A 103 -11.51 4.45 0.67
CA ASP A 103 -10.61 5.37 1.34
C ASP A 103 -9.58 4.59 2.18
N ILE A 104 -8.37 4.45 1.65
CA ILE A 104 -7.28 3.75 2.34
C ILE A 104 -6.16 4.69 2.80
N ARG A 105 -6.39 6.00 2.75
CA ARG A 105 -5.47 7.02 3.30
C ARG A 105 -5.09 6.69 4.75
N GLY A 106 -3.81 6.82 5.10
CA GLY A 106 -3.26 6.49 6.41
C GLY A 106 -3.29 5.01 6.77
N ASN A 107 -3.46 4.10 5.80
CA ASN A 107 -3.50 2.67 6.10
C ASN A 107 -2.12 2.13 6.49
N GLY A 108 -2.01 1.79 7.77
CA GLY A 108 -0.77 1.34 8.40
C GLY A 108 -0.33 -0.10 8.07
N GLY A 109 -0.89 -0.74 7.04
CA GLY A 109 -0.60 -2.12 6.69
C GLY A 109 -0.99 -3.13 7.78
N GLY A 110 -0.38 -4.32 7.76
CA GLY A 110 -0.74 -5.43 8.65
C GLY A 110 -0.68 -6.77 7.91
N ASN A 111 -1.64 -7.64 8.16
CA ASN A 111 -1.75 -8.93 7.51
C ASN A 111 -2.37 -8.78 6.11
N SER A 112 -1.63 -9.16 5.07
CA SER A 112 -2.05 -9.03 3.67
C SER A 112 -3.22 -9.93 3.27
N GLU A 113 -3.60 -10.88 4.13
CA GLU A 113 -4.75 -11.75 3.92
C GLU A 113 -6.08 -10.97 3.94
N TRP A 114 -6.19 -9.91 4.75
CA TRP A 114 -7.40 -9.08 4.82
C TRP A 114 -7.73 -8.39 3.49
N PRO A 115 -6.81 -7.61 2.89
CA PRO A 115 -7.07 -7.00 1.58
C PRO A 115 -7.19 -8.05 0.47
N ARG A 116 -6.42 -9.16 0.52
CA ARG A 116 -6.54 -10.24 -0.46
C ARG A 116 -7.94 -10.88 -0.44
N ARG A 117 -8.45 -11.22 0.76
CA ARG A 117 -9.81 -11.73 0.98
C ARG A 117 -10.88 -10.75 0.51
N TRP A 118 -10.69 -9.46 0.75
CA TRP A 118 -11.63 -8.44 0.28
C TRP A 118 -11.73 -8.45 -1.25
N VAL A 119 -10.60 -8.41 -1.98
CA VAL A 119 -10.61 -8.45 -3.47
C VAL A 119 -11.20 -9.75 -3.99
N GLU A 120 -10.83 -10.90 -3.40
CA GLU A 120 -11.38 -12.20 -3.78
C GLU A 120 -12.88 -12.28 -3.53
N THR A 121 -13.36 -11.75 -2.40
CA THR A 121 -14.79 -11.70 -2.07
C THR A 121 -15.54 -10.68 -2.91
N PHE A 122 -14.90 -9.60 -3.38
CA PHE A 122 -15.54 -8.58 -4.22
C PHE A 122 -15.67 -9.03 -5.67
N THR A 123 -14.63 -9.68 -6.20
CA THR A 123 -14.56 -10.05 -7.62
C THR A 123 -14.96 -11.51 -7.88
N GLY A 124 -14.82 -12.38 -6.88
CA GLY A 124 -14.91 -13.83 -7.05
C GLY A 124 -13.62 -14.46 -7.60
N CYS A 125 -12.54 -13.69 -7.74
CA CYS A 125 -11.25 -14.14 -8.23
C CYS A 125 -10.14 -13.83 -7.24
N ASN A 126 -9.33 -14.83 -6.90
CA ASN A 126 -8.12 -14.60 -6.11
C ASN A 126 -7.14 -13.75 -6.94
N PRO A 127 -6.72 -12.57 -6.47
CA PRO A 127 -5.86 -11.69 -7.27
C PRO A 127 -4.43 -12.22 -7.44
N GLY A 128 -4.05 -13.30 -6.75
CA GLY A 128 -2.66 -13.75 -6.73
C GLY A 128 -1.71 -12.68 -6.16
N SER A 129 -0.40 -12.86 -6.34
CA SER A 129 0.56 -11.81 -6.01
C SER A 129 0.84 -10.96 -7.24
N TYR A 130 1.00 -9.66 -7.05
CA TYR A 130 1.45 -8.72 -8.09
C TYR A 130 2.98 -8.63 -8.17
N LEU A 131 3.66 -8.94 -7.06
CA LEU A 131 5.10 -8.76 -6.92
C LEU A 131 5.82 -10.08 -7.13
N THR A 132 6.88 -10.05 -7.92
CA THR A 132 7.87 -11.12 -8.00
C THR A 132 8.57 -11.26 -6.67
N TYR A 133 8.69 -12.49 -6.18
CA TYR A 133 9.22 -12.79 -4.85
C TYR A 133 10.44 -13.71 -4.91
N THR A 134 11.42 -13.43 -4.06
CA THR A 134 12.49 -14.37 -3.70
C THR A 134 12.95 -14.14 -2.26
N LYS A 135 13.35 -15.23 -1.58
CA LYS A 135 13.87 -15.20 -0.20
C LYS A 135 15.30 -15.73 -0.16
N PHE A 136 16.16 -15.03 0.57
CA PHE A 136 17.49 -15.49 0.90
C PHE A 136 17.47 -16.34 2.17
N THR A 137 17.75 -17.63 1.99
CA THR A 137 17.79 -18.61 3.08
C THR A 137 19.23 -18.95 3.42
N SER A 138 19.57 -18.77 4.69
CA SER A 138 20.83 -19.14 5.31
C SER A 138 20.59 -19.45 6.78
N ARG A 139 21.52 -20.15 7.44
CA ARG A 139 21.45 -20.34 8.89
C ARG A 139 21.27 -19.01 9.65
N THR A 140 21.93 -17.95 9.21
CA THR A 140 21.82 -16.61 9.84
C THR A 140 20.43 -16.01 9.68
N THR A 141 19.85 -16.02 8.48
CA THR A 141 18.53 -15.43 8.24
C THR A 141 17.44 -16.21 8.99
N LEU A 142 17.49 -17.55 8.97
CA LEU A 142 16.56 -18.41 9.71
C LEU A 142 16.63 -18.19 11.22
N MET A 143 17.83 -18.16 11.81
CA MET A 143 18.00 -17.80 13.23
C MET A 143 17.46 -16.40 13.53
N GLY A 144 17.66 -15.46 12.60
CA GLY A 144 17.13 -14.10 12.72
C GLY A 144 15.60 -14.04 12.72
N GLN A 145 14.93 -14.86 11.91
CA GLN A 145 13.47 -14.97 11.90
C GLN A 145 12.94 -15.58 13.20
N ILE A 146 13.59 -16.64 13.70
CA ILE A 146 13.27 -17.24 15.02
C ILE A 146 13.40 -16.18 16.13
N ASN A 147 14.49 -15.41 16.13
CA ASN A 147 14.66 -14.33 17.10
C ASN A 147 13.57 -13.27 17.00
N TYR A 148 13.17 -12.90 15.78
CA TYR A 148 12.11 -11.92 15.53
C TYR A 148 10.77 -12.38 16.11
N TRP A 149 10.39 -13.64 15.86
CA TRP A 149 9.14 -14.18 16.38
C TRP A 149 9.16 -14.39 17.89
N ASN A 150 10.28 -14.86 18.46
CA ASN A 150 10.46 -14.93 19.90
C ASN A 150 10.31 -13.55 20.57
N ASP A 151 10.95 -12.51 20.01
CA ASP A 151 10.80 -11.13 20.50
C ASP A 151 9.35 -10.66 20.41
N THR A 152 8.67 -10.91 19.29
CA THR A 152 7.26 -10.54 19.09
C THR A 152 6.35 -11.24 20.10
N LEU A 153 6.63 -12.51 20.43
CA LEU A 153 5.86 -13.29 21.41
C LEU A 153 6.07 -12.85 22.86
N ILE A 154 7.15 -12.12 23.19
CA ILE A 154 7.28 -11.48 24.53
C ILE A 154 6.12 -10.52 24.76
N TYR A 155 5.73 -9.77 23.72
CA TYR A 155 4.64 -8.79 23.78
C TYR A 155 3.27 -9.41 23.50
N HIS A 156 3.23 -10.55 22.77
CA HIS A 156 2.00 -11.22 22.37
C HIS A 156 2.01 -12.74 22.69
N PRO A 157 2.18 -13.13 23.98
CA PRO A 157 2.52 -14.50 24.36
C PRO A 157 1.44 -15.54 24.04
N ASN A 158 0.20 -15.12 23.84
CA ASN A 158 -0.93 -16.00 23.55
C ASN A 158 -1.32 -16.02 22.06
N ASN A 159 -0.61 -15.28 21.20
CA ASN A 159 -0.93 -15.26 19.77
C ASN A 159 -0.54 -16.59 19.10
N ARG A 160 -1.55 -17.38 18.72
CA ARG A 160 -1.36 -18.71 18.12
C ARG A 160 -0.74 -18.64 16.73
N ILE A 161 -1.03 -17.59 15.95
CA ILE A 161 -0.51 -17.38 14.60
C ILE A 161 1.01 -17.18 14.68
N TYR A 162 1.47 -16.32 15.59
CA TYR A 162 2.90 -16.06 15.77
C TYR A 162 3.66 -17.29 16.27
N LYS A 163 3.02 -18.14 17.08
CA LYS A 163 3.58 -19.44 17.47
C LYS A 163 3.73 -20.38 16.27
N GLY A 164 2.75 -20.39 15.36
CA GLY A 164 2.84 -21.13 14.09
C GLY A 164 4.03 -20.67 13.25
N TYR A 165 4.18 -19.36 13.02
CA TYR A 165 5.33 -18.83 12.28
C TYR A 165 6.68 -19.15 12.92
N LEU A 166 6.77 -19.12 14.25
CA LEU A 166 7.97 -19.54 14.97
C LEU A 166 8.30 -21.02 14.70
N GLN A 167 7.30 -21.90 14.82
CA GLN A 167 7.47 -23.34 14.56
C GLN A 167 7.91 -23.61 13.12
N GLU A 168 7.32 -22.93 12.14
CA GLU A 168 7.73 -23.02 10.74
C GLU A 168 9.20 -22.61 10.54
N CYS A 169 9.64 -21.52 11.16
CA CYS A 169 11.03 -21.06 11.07
C CYS A 169 12.01 -22.05 11.75
N GLU A 170 11.62 -22.64 12.88
CA GLU A 170 12.41 -23.66 13.59
C GLU A 170 12.56 -24.93 12.76
N GLU A 171 11.49 -25.36 12.11
CA GLU A 171 11.50 -26.52 11.21
C GLU A 171 12.32 -26.27 9.94
N GLU A 172 12.20 -25.09 9.34
CA GLU A 172 13.03 -24.70 8.18
C GLU A 172 14.53 -24.68 8.56
N LEU A 173 14.88 -24.18 9.75
CA LEU A 173 16.25 -24.23 10.28
C LEU A 173 16.73 -25.67 10.51
N ARG A 174 15.88 -26.54 11.04
CA ARG A 174 16.20 -27.97 11.25
C ARG A 174 16.53 -28.63 9.91
N MET A 175 15.63 -28.49 8.93
CA MET A 175 15.81 -29.02 7.58
C MET A 175 17.06 -28.48 6.88
N PHE A 176 17.31 -27.17 7.00
CA PHE A 176 18.50 -26.53 6.41
C PHE A 176 19.81 -27.13 6.97
N ASN A 177 19.86 -27.37 8.28
CA ASN A 177 21.04 -27.96 8.93
C ASN A 177 21.21 -29.45 8.59
N GLU A 178 20.15 -30.25 8.62
CA GLU A 178 20.19 -31.69 8.33
C GLU A 178 20.59 -31.96 6.87
N SER A 179 20.09 -31.16 5.94
CA SER A 179 20.44 -31.25 4.52
C SER A 179 21.84 -30.74 4.18
N HIS A 180 22.57 -30.15 5.16
CA HIS A 180 23.86 -29.48 4.93
C HIS A 180 23.80 -28.46 3.78
N SER A 181 22.66 -27.75 3.69
CA SER A 181 22.42 -26.76 2.64
C SER A 181 23.42 -25.61 2.73
N LYS A 182 23.89 -25.15 1.57
CA LYS A 182 24.60 -23.86 1.46
C LYS A 182 23.58 -22.71 1.41
N PRO A 183 23.93 -21.47 1.77
CA PRO A 183 23.03 -20.34 1.59
C PRO A 183 22.55 -20.21 0.13
N TYR A 184 21.26 -19.93 -0.07
CA TYR A 184 20.65 -19.83 -1.40
C TYR A 184 19.52 -18.79 -1.44
N TRP A 185 19.23 -18.32 -2.64
CA TRP A 185 17.97 -17.63 -2.95
C TRP A 185 16.95 -18.65 -3.42
N SER A 186 15.71 -18.55 -2.97
CA SER A 186 14.62 -19.33 -3.55
C SER A 186 14.47 -18.99 -5.03
N GLU A 187 13.92 -19.92 -5.82
CA GLU A 187 13.52 -19.62 -7.18
C GLU A 187 12.64 -18.37 -7.22
N LEU A 188 12.82 -17.56 -8.27
CA LEU A 188 12.01 -16.37 -8.50
C LEU A 188 10.57 -16.82 -8.76
N GLN A 189 9.68 -16.41 -7.88
CA GLN A 189 8.25 -16.66 -8.04
C GLN A 189 7.67 -15.54 -8.88
N PHE A 190 7.38 -15.84 -10.13
CA PHE A 190 6.64 -14.97 -11.04
C PHE A 190 5.16 -15.27 -10.93
N TYR A 191 4.36 -14.22 -10.93
CA TYR A 191 2.91 -14.31 -10.97
C TYR A 191 2.44 -13.64 -12.25
N SER A 192 1.63 -14.34 -13.03
CA SER A 192 0.99 -13.74 -14.18
C SER A 192 0.02 -12.68 -13.69
N MET A 193 0.22 -11.42 -14.06
CA MET A 193 -0.79 -10.39 -13.83
C MET A 193 -2.07 -10.83 -14.52
N GLN A 194 -3.14 -10.93 -13.74
CA GLN A 194 -4.46 -11.27 -14.24
C GLN A 194 -5.25 -9.97 -14.38
N LEU A 195 -5.93 -9.79 -15.51
CA LEU A 195 -6.97 -8.78 -15.59
C LEU A 195 -8.26 -9.41 -15.06
N ILE A 196 -8.77 -8.87 -13.97
CA ILE A 196 -9.92 -9.39 -13.23
C ILE A 196 -11.15 -8.54 -13.61
N PRO A 197 -12.14 -9.13 -14.29
CA PRO A 197 -13.33 -8.39 -14.69
C PRO A 197 -14.11 -7.83 -13.51
N ASN A 198 -14.61 -6.60 -13.66
CA ASN A 198 -15.39 -5.92 -12.65
C ASN A 198 -16.19 -4.77 -13.28
N ASP A 199 -17.49 -4.70 -13.01
CA ASP A 199 -18.37 -3.65 -13.54
C ASP A 199 -18.47 -2.41 -12.63
N THR A 200 -18.20 -2.56 -11.33
CA THR A 200 -18.26 -1.45 -10.37
C THR A 200 -17.10 -0.49 -10.58
N ARG A 201 -17.35 0.81 -10.70
CA ARG A 201 -16.26 1.78 -10.70
C ARG A 201 -15.71 1.97 -9.28
N ILE A 202 -14.52 1.46 -9.02
CA ILE A 202 -13.85 1.60 -7.72
C ILE A 202 -12.89 2.79 -7.76
N ILE A 203 -13.07 3.75 -6.86
CA ILE A 203 -12.15 4.86 -6.67
C ILE A 203 -11.38 4.67 -5.37
N VAL A 204 -10.06 4.57 -5.45
CA VAL A 204 -9.19 4.30 -4.31
C VAL A 204 -8.50 5.59 -3.88
N LEU A 205 -8.76 6.05 -2.65
CA LEU A 205 -8.13 7.26 -2.11
C LEU A 205 -6.83 6.91 -1.40
N THR A 206 -5.75 7.58 -1.77
CA THR A 206 -4.39 7.28 -1.34
C THR A 206 -3.66 8.48 -0.76
N ASP A 207 -2.69 8.23 0.11
CA ASP A 207 -1.77 9.24 0.65
C ASP A 207 -0.39 8.63 0.94
N SER A 208 0.52 9.49 1.41
CA SER A 208 1.90 9.16 1.75
C SER A 208 2.07 8.40 3.07
N ASP A 209 0.99 8.06 3.78
CA ASP A 209 1.03 7.28 5.04
C ASP A 209 0.61 5.80 4.82
N ILE A 210 0.32 5.41 3.58
CA ILE A 210 0.05 4.01 3.21
C ILE A 210 1.37 3.23 3.09
N TRP A 211 1.47 2.11 3.81
CA TRP A 211 2.65 1.24 3.75
C TRP A 211 2.31 -0.25 3.84
N SER A 212 3.24 -1.09 3.38
CA SER A 212 3.19 -2.54 3.56
C SER A 212 1.90 -3.15 2.97
N SER A 213 1.09 -3.86 3.76
CA SER A 213 -0.16 -4.46 3.25
C SER A 213 -1.18 -3.46 2.70
N GLY A 214 -1.05 -2.16 3.03
CA GLY A 214 -1.79 -1.10 2.35
C GLY A 214 -1.38 -0.95 0.88
N GLU A 215 -0.08 -1.00 0.60
CA GLU A 215 0.47 -0.98 -0.76
C GLU A 215 0.14 -2.27 -1.52
N LEU A 216 0.17 -3.42 -0.84
CA LEU A 216 -0.27 -4.68 -1.44
C LEU A 216 -1.75 -4.67 -1.83
N PHE A 217 -2.62 -3.99 -1.04
CA PHE A 217 -4.02 -3.84 -1.43
C PHE A 217 -4.18 -3.08 -2.74
N ILE A 218 -3.42 -1.99 -2.91
CA ILE A 218 -3.37 -1.25 -4.19
C ILE A 218 -2.91 -2.16 -5.32
N ASN A 219 -1.87 -2.97 -5.10
CA ASN A 219 -1.39 -3.91 -6.11
C ASN A 219 -2.42 -4.99 -6.48
N PHE A 220 -3.23 -5.46 -5.53
CA PHE A 220 -4.35 -6.36 -5.84
C PHE A 220 -5.43 -5.64 -6.65
N LEU A 221 -5.78 -4.39 -6.28
CA LEU A 221 -6.79 -3.60 -6.98
C LEU A 221 -6.36 -3.20 -8.39
N ARG A 222 -5.07 -2.99 -8.65
CA ARG A 222 -4.53 -2.71 -10.00
C ARG A 222 -4.76 -3.84 -11.02
N GLN A 223 -5.09 -5.03 -10.55
CA GLN A 223 -5.46 -6.16 -11.40
C GLN A 223 -6.95 -6.15 -11.75
N VAL A 224 -7.77 -5.33 -11.10
CA VAL A 224 -9.23 -5.29 -11.25
C VAL A 224 -9.61 -4.21 -12.26
N GLU A 225 -10.50 -4.54 -13.19
CA GLU A 225 -11.05 -3.57 -14.15
C GLU A 225 -11.84 -2.47 -13.43
N ASN A 226 -11.93 -1.30 -14.07
CA ASN A 226 -12.69 -0.15 -13.54
C ASN A 226 -12.22 0.37 -12.16
N VAL A 227 -10.92 0.29 -11.88
CA VAL A 227 -10.27 0.91 -10.72
C VAL A 227 -9.55 2.20 -11.13
N VAL A 228 -9.72 3.27 -10.34
CA VAL A 228 -8.94 4.51 -10.46
C VAL A 228 -8.36 4.88 -9.10
N ILE A 229 -7.04 5.11 -9.03
CA ILE A 229 -6.33 5.51 -7.83
C ILE A 229 -6.16 7.03 -7.83
N VAL A 230 -6.63 7.70 -6.77
CA VAL A 230 -6.63 9.16 -6.65
C VAL A 230 -6.02 9.57 -5.32
N GLY A 231 -5.11 10.54 -5.32
CA GLY A 231 -4.47 11.03 -4.10
C GLY A 231 -3.00 11.32 -4.28
N GLU A 232 -2.16 10.73 -3.43
CA GLU A 232 -0.69 10.83 -3.47
C GLU A 232 -0.02 9.46 -3.50
N ASN A 233 1.28 9.46 -3.81
CA ASN A 233 2.06 8.24 -3.75
C ASN A 233 2.16 7.70 -2.32
N THR A 234 2.23 6.38 -2.20
CA THR A 234 2.43 5.68 -0.93
C THR A 234 3.88 5.81 -0.43
N VAL A 235 4.20 5.22 0.73
CA VAL A 235 5.53 5.31 1.35
C VAL A 235 6.64 4.67 0.50
N GLY A 236 6.34 3.57 -0.21
CA GLY A 236 7.38 2.76 -0.84
C GLY A 236 8.17 1.97 0.18
N ALA A 237 7.50 1.12 0.96
CA ALA A 237 8.13 0.27 1.98
C ALA A 237 7.74 -1.20 1.77
N THR A 238 7.88 -1.67 0.53
CA THR A 238 7.40 -3.00 0.12
C THR A 238 8.50 -3.88 -0.46
N VAL A 239 9.65 -3.33 -0.89
CA VAL A 239 10.68 -4.13 -1.60
C VAL A 239 11.35 -5.14 -0.67
N PHE A 240 11.66 -4.74 0.57
CA PHE A 240 12.38 -5.59 1.51
C PHE A 240 11.43 -6.20 2.55
N GLY A 241 11.19 -7.50 2.46
CA GLY A 241 10.33 -8.21 3.40
C GLY A 241 11.06 -9.28 4.20
N TRP A 242 10.26 -10.03 4.98
CA TRP A 242 10.73 -11.04 5.93
C TRP A 242 11.75 -10.51 6.93
N LYS A 243 11.23 -9.98 8.04
CA LYS A 243 12.04 -9.36 9.09
C LYS A 243 12.87 -10.42 9.83
N THR A 244 14.16 -10.18 9.90
CA THR A 244 15.07 -10.87 10.79
C THR A 244 15.45 -9.96 11.95
N LEU A 245 15.87 -10.55 13.06
CA LEU A 245 16.36 -9.83 14.23
C LEU A 245 17.69 -10.41 14.70
N HIS A 246 18.68 -9.53 14.81
CA HIS A 246 20.03 -9.87 15.22
C HIS A 246 20.52 -8.96 16.34
N GLN A 247 21.52 -9.42 17.09
CA GLN A 247 22.26 -8.60 18.04
C GLN A 247 23.73 -8.57 17.65
N LEU A 248 24.31 -7.37 17.52
CA LEU A 248 25.72 -7.22 17.19
C LEU A 248 26.60 -7.66 18.36
N PRO A 249 27.69 -8.42 18.11
CA PRO A 249 28.44 -9.12 19.15
C PRO A 249 29.12 -8.19 20.16
N HIS A 250 29.62 -7.04 19.72
CA HIS A 250 30.38 -6.10 20.56
C HIS A 250 29.52 -4.97 21.13
N SER A 251 28.72 -4.29 20.30
CA SER A 251 27.91 -3.15 20.72
C SER A 251 26.59 -3.55 21.38
N LYS A 252 26.17 -4.81 21.23
CA LYS A 252 24.86 -5.34 21.67
C LYS A 252 23.65 -4.64 21.06
N LEU A 253 23.87 -3.80 20.04
CA LEU A 253 22.79 -3.18 19.28
C LEU A 253 21.95 -4.25 18.58
N ARG A 254 20.64 -4.05 18.62
CA ARG A 254 19.67 -4.89 17.91
C ARG A 254 19.47 -4.33 16.51
N VAL A 255 19.58 -5.19 15.50
CA VAL A 255 19.45 -4.83 14.10
C VAL A 255 18.35 -5.68 13.47
N ARG A 256 17.47 -5.04 12.71
CA ARG A 256 16.48 -5.72 11.88
C ARG A 256 16.89 -5.61 10.41
N CYS A 257 16.82 -6.72 9.69
CA CYS A 257 17.09 -6.76 8.26
C CYS A 257 15.92 -7.45 7.55
N GLY A 258 15.75 -7.17 6.25
CA GLY A 258 14.95 -8.01 5.37
C GLY A 258 15.78 -9.18 4.85
N CYS A 259 15.14 -10.32 4.60
CA CYS A 259 15.76 -11.45 3.90
C CYS A 259 14.96 -11.90 2.68
N ALA A 260 14.02 -11.08 2.21
CA ALA A 260 13.29 -11.32 0.98
C ALA A 260 13.16 -10.04 0.17
N LEU A 261 12.98 -10.24 -1.13
CA LEU A 261 12.78 -9.19 -2.11
C LEU A 261 11.43 -9.37 -2.77
N TYR A 262 10.71 -8.26 -2.91
CA TYR A 262 9.46 -8.14 -3.63
C TYR A 262 9.63 -7.06 -4.69
N TYR A 263 9.59 -7.43 -5.97
CA TYR A 263 9.73 -6.48 -7.07
C TYR A 263 8.48 -6.43 -7.93
N PRO A 264 8.08 -5.24 -8.42
CA PRO A 264 7.18 -5.16 -9.54
C PRO A 264 7.75 -5.92 -10.75
N SER A 265 6.88 -6.31 -11.68
CA SER A 265 7.27 -7.10 -12.86
C SER A 265 8.24 -6.36 -13.81
N ASP A 266 8.27 -5.03 -13.76
CA ASP A 266 9.22 -4.18 -14.50
C ASP A 266 10.57 -3.98 -13.76
N LEU A 267 10.72 -4.57 -12.58
CA LEU A 267 11.90 -4.48 -11.70
C LEU A 267 12.24 -3.06 -11.24
N HIS A 268 11.32 -2.11 -11.38
CA HIS A 268 11.51 -0.77 -10.84
C HIS A 268 11.53 -0.81 -9.30
N CYS A 269 12.55 -0.20 -8.70
CA CYS A 269 12.62 -0.09 -7.24
C CYS A 269 11.66 1.01 -6.78
N ILE A 270 10.54 0.60 -6.19
CA ILE A 270 9.53 1.52 -5.64
C ILE A 270 9.83 1.96 -4.21
N GLU A 271 10.96 1.56 -3.64
CA GLU A 271 11.31 1.95 -2.27
C GLU A 271 11.54 3.48 -2.18
N GLU A 272 11.05 4.12 -1.12
CA GLU A 272 11.07 5.59 -0.90
C GLU A 272 10.23 6.42 -1.90
N GLU A 273 9.77 5.84 -3.01
CA GLU A 273 8.90 6.48 -3.98
C GLU A 273 7.42 6.06 -3.85
N GLY A 274 7.19 4.78 -3.53
CA GLY A 274 5.86 4.19 -3.42
C GLY A 274 5.15 3.99 -4.75
N LEU A 275 3.85 3.72 -4.64
CA LEU A 275 2.94 3.50 -5.75
C LEU A 275 2.29 4.82 -6.13
N PHE A 276 2.48 5.27 -7.36
CA PHE A 276 1.88 6.51 -7.83
C PHE A 276 0.36 6.34 -8.08
N PRO A 277 -0.45 7.37 -7.80
CA PRO A 277 -1.85 7.41 -8.18
C PRO A 277 -1.99 7.70 -9.68
N ASP A 278 -3.18 7.40 -10.22
CA ASP A 278 -3.55 7.78 -11.60
C ASP A 278 -3.84 9.29 -11.68
N LEU A 279 -4.49 9.83 -10.64
CA LEU A 279 -4.84 11.24 -10.51
C LEU A 279 -4.27 11.80 -9.20
N TRP A 280 -3.39 12.79 -9.32
CA TRP A 280 -2.74 13.42 -8.17
C TRP A 280 -3.62 14.50 -7.58
N VAL A 281 -4.11 14.32 -6.36
CA VAL A 281 -4.97 15.28 -5.66
C VAL A 281 -4.53 15.35 -4.20
N PRO A 282 -4.41 16.55 -3.60
CA PRO A 282 -4.07 16.68 -2.19
C PRO A 282 -5.01 15.81 -1.33
N PRO A 283 -4.49 14.94 -0.44
CA PRO A 283 -5.32 13.99 0.27
C PRO A 283 -6.32 14.67 1.19
N SER A 284 -6.12 15.92 1.62
CA SER A 284 -7.15 16.68 2.37
C SER A 284 -8.44 16.90 1.57
N ASP A 285 -8.33 17.00 0.25
CA ASP A 285 -9.39 17.48 -0.64
C ASP A 285 -9.97 16.35 -1.52
N VAL A 286 -9.25 15.23 -1.61
CA VAL A 286 -9.49 14.19 -2.62
C VAL A 286 -10.91 13.61 -2.59
N LEU A 287 -11.48 13.39 -1.40
CA LEU A 287 -12.83 12.85 -1.27
C LEU A 287 -13.87 13.78 -1.90
N ASP A 288 -13.80 15.08 -1.60
CA ASP A 288 -14.75 16.07 -2.11
C ASP A 288 -14.63 16.25 -3.62
N TYR A 289 -13.39 16.24 -4.13
CA TYR A 289 -13.13 16.38 -5.56
C TYR A 289 -13.64 15.16 -6.34
N VAL A 290 -13.41 13.96 -5.81
CA VAL A 290 -13.91 12.69 -6.39
C VAL A 290 -15.44 12.66 -6.40
N ILE A 291 -16.10 13.00 -5.29
CA ILE A 291 -17.57 13.06 -5.22
C ILE A 291 -18.12 14.04 -6.27
N THR A 292 -17.52 15.23 -6.35
CA THR A 292 -17.93 16.24 -7.33
C THR A 292 -17.73 15.76 -8.78
N ALA A 293 -16.64 15.05 -9.05
CA ALA A 293 -16.36 14.50 -10.37
C ALA A 293 -17.34 13.37 -10.76
N ILE A 294 -17.68 12.48 -9.83
CA ILE A 294 -18.68 11.42 -10.02
C ILE A 294 -20.06 12.02 -10.31
N GLN A 295 -20.51 13.00 -9.52
CA GLN A 295 -21.81 13.66 -9.71
C GLN A 295 -21.94 14.36 -11.08
N LYS A 296 -20.82 14.75 -11.69
CA LYS A 296 -20.76 15.36 -13.01
C LYS A 296 -20.60 14.34 -14.15
N GLY A 297 -20.46 13.05 -13.84
CA GLY A 297 -20.18 12.01 -14.82
C GLY A 297 -18.79 12.12 -15.46
N ILE A 298 -17.82 12.71 -14.74
CA ILE A 298 -16.42 12.82 -15.20
C ILE A 298 -15.64 11.56 -14.85
N LEU A 299 -15.92 10.97 -13.68
CA LEU A 299 -15.38 9.67 -13.25
C LEU A 299 -16.40 8.55 -13.47
#